data_AF-A0A7W0J2Q8-F1
#
_entry.id   AF-A0A7W0J2Q8-F1
#
_cell.length_a   1.000
_cell.length_b   1.000
_cell.length_c   1.000
_cell.angle_alpha   90.00
_cell.angle_beta   90.00
_cell.angle_gamma   90.00
#
_symmetry.space_group_name_H-M   'P 1'
#
loop_
_entity.id
_entity.type
_entity.pdbx_description
1 polymer ?
#
loop_
_entity_poly.entity_id
_entity_poly.type
_entity_poly.pdbx_seq_one_letter_code
_entity_poly.pdbx_strand_id
1 'polypeptide(L)' 'MKLIFIKDFEDSGHACRNCRHLSKQKVSTCPYCKGGMEEVNYLIDLAAQRAVEQGSLIEVIADNKELLDAGGIGAFLRF' A
#
# COMPACT_ATOMS: atom_id res chain seq x y z
N MET A 1 -0.87 -11.94 -9.49
CA MET A 1 -0.52 -11.17 -8.28
C MET A 1 -1.81 -10.83 -7.60
N LYS A 2 -1.85 -10.90 -6.28
CA LYS A 2 -3.06 -10.63 -5.50
C LYS A 2 -2.67 -9.80 -4.29
N LEU A 3 -3.31 -8.65 -4.09
CA LEU A 3 -3.20 -7.84 -2.88
C LEU A 3 -4.34 -8.24 -1.94
N ILE A 4 -4.04 -8.43 -0.67
CA ILE A 4 -5.00 -8.81 0.36
C ILE A 4 -4.90 -7.83 1.52
N PHE A 5 -6.02 -7.33 2.04
CA PHE A 5 -6.03 -6.46 3.21
C PHE A 5 -7.33 -6.59 4.03
N ILE A 6 -7.26 -6.20 5.29
CA ILE A 6 -8.40 -6.22 6.21
C ILE A 6 -9.37 -5.08 5.86
N LYS A 7 -10.67 -5.37 5.90
CA LYS A 7 -11.72 -4.39 5.68
C LYS A 7 -11.60 -3.24 6.69
N ASP A 8 -11.77 -2.01 6.21
CA ASP A 8 -11.71 -0.80 7.03
C ASP A 8 -10.34 -0.60 7.71
N PHE A 9 -9.28 -1.27 7.22
CA PHE A 9 -7.92 -1.08 7.68
C PHE A 9 -7.35 0.22 7.10
N GLU A 10 -7.28 1.24 7.95
CA GLU A 10 -6.69 2.52 7.61
C GLU A 10 -5.24 2.57 8.07
N ASP A 11 -4.38 3.15 7.23
CA ASP A 11 -3.01 3.37 7.60
C ASP A 11 -2.41 4.59 6.88
N SER A 12 -1.59 5.36 7.59
CA SER A 12 -0.93 6.55 7.04
C SER A 12 0.45 6.25 6.49
N GLY A 13 0.99 7.12 5.65
CA GLY A 13 2.36 6.98 5.15
C GLY A 13 2.73 8.10 4.22
N HIS A 14 3.62 7.81 3.27
CA HIS A 14 4.13 8.80 2.33
C HIS A 14 3.93 8.33 0.90
N ALA A 15 3.48 9.24 0.04
CA ALA A 15 3.34 9.02 -1.40
C ALA A 15 4.26 9.98 -2.18
N CYS A 16 4.90 9.49 -3.23
CA CYS A 16 5.64 10.35 -4.14
C CYS A 16 4.68 11.04 -5.11
N ARG A 17 4.73 12.37 -5.23
CA ARG A 17 3.87 13.09 -6.18
C ARG A 17 4.20 12.84 -7.66
N ASN A 18 5.39 12.32 -7.95
CA ASN A 18 5.89 12.20 -9.32
C ASN A 18 5.78 10.77 -9.87
N CYS A 19 6.48 9.80 -9.26
CA CYS A 19 6.42 8.40 -9.69
C CYS A 19 5.36 7.58 -8.92
N ARG A 20 4.64 8.24 -8.00
CA ARG A 20 3.59 7.66 -7.18
C ARG A 20 4.10 6.72 -6.08
N HIS A 21 5.35 6.25 -6.05
CA HIS A 21 5.88 5.34 -5.01
C HIS A 21 5.34 5.57 -3.58
N LEU A 22 4.91 4.50 -2.90
CA LEU A 22 4.32 4.51 -1.57
C LEU A 22 5.33 3.96 -0.55
N SER A 23 5.42 4.60 0.62
CA SER A 23 6.31 4.20 1.70
C SER A 23 5.66 4.41 3.05
N LYS A 24 5.80 3.43 3.94
CA LYS A 24 5.46 3.57 5.36
C LYS A 24 6.55 4.31 6.14
N GLN A 25 7.80 4.21 5.67
CA GLN A 25 8.94 4.90 6.27
C GLN A 25 8.90 6.39 5.92
N LYS A 26 9.33 7.22 6.87
CA LYS A 26 9.49 8.65 6.67
C LYS A 26 10.70 8.91 5.77
N VAL A 27 10.44 9.24 4.51
CA VAL A 27 11.47 9.55 3.51
C VAL A 27 11.19 10.95 2.97
N SER A 28 12.17 11.85 3.05
CA SER A 28 12.01 13.22 2.54
C SER A 28 12.04 13.29 1.01
N THR A 29 12.77 12.36 0.38
CA THR A 29 12.99 12.30 -1.06
C THR A 29 12.71 10.89 -1.56
N CYS A 30 11.98 10.77 -2.67
CA CYS A 30 11.64 9.48 -3.25
C CYS A 30 12.92 8.74 -3.70
N PRO A 31 13.14 7.50 -3.25
CA PRO A 31 14.35 6.75 -3.59
C PRO A 31 14.42 6.36 -5.08
N TYR A 32 13.29 6.35 -5.80
CA TYR A 32 13.22 5.92 -7.19
C TYR A 32 13.39 7.05 -8.20
N CYS A 33 12.69 8.17 -8.00
CA CYS A 33 12.68 9.28 -8.96
C CYS A 33 13.25 10.60 -8.42
N LYS A 34 13.76 10.60 -7.18
CA LYS A 34 14.27 11.80 -6.46
C LYS A 34 13.24 12.93 -6.31
N GLY A 35 11.96 12.63 -6.50
CA GLY A 35 10.86 13.59 -6.34
C GLY A 35 10.48 13.79 -4.87
N GLY A 36 9.65 14.79 -4.60
CA GLY A 36 9.11 15.02 -3.27
C GLY A 36 8.16 13.92 -2.81
N MET A 37 8.22 13.60 -1.52
CA MET A 37 7.27 12.73 -0.83
C MET A 37 6.31 13.60 -0.02
N GLU A 38 5.03 13.24 -0.01
CA GLU A 38 4.00 13.88 0.80
C GLU A 38 3.37 12.86 1.75
N GLU A 39 2.94 13.32 2.93
CA GLU A 39 2.22 12.48 3.89
C GLU A 39 0.76 12.28 3.45
N VAL A 40 0.26 11.06 3.59
CA VAL A 40 -1.09 10.64 3.22
C VAL A 40 -1.69 9.78 4.31
N ASN A 41 -2.99 9.94 4.58
CA ASN A 41 -3.69 9.17 5.63
C ASN A 41 -4.37 7.89 5.11
N TYR A 42 -4.41 7.72 3.78
CA TYR A 42 -5.13 6.65 3.08
C TYR A 42 -4.15 5.80 2.25
N LEU A 43 -3.05 5.38 2.88
CA LEU A 43 -1.97 4.66 2.20
C LEU A 43 -2.44 3.32 1.62
N ILE A 44 -3.32 2.63 2.33
CA ILE A 44 -3.89 1.33 1.94
C ILE A 44 -4.75 1.47 0.68
N ASP A 45 -5.58 2.50 0.60
CA ASP A 45 -6.40 2.79 -0.58
C ASP A 45 -5.54 3.08 -1.81
N LEU A 46 -4.47 3.86 -1.64
CA LEU A 46 -3.52 4.11 -2.72
C LEU A 46 -2.80 2.82 -3.15
N ALA A 47 -2.47 1.93 -2.21
CA ALA A 47 -1.86 0.64 -2.53
C ALA A 47 -2.84 -0.25 -3.32
N ALA A 48 -4.10 -0.30 -2.93
CA ALA A 48 -5.16 -1.00 -3.64
C ALA A 48 -5.36 -0.43 -5.06
N GLN A 49 -5.47 0.89 -5.20
CA GLN A 49 -5.56 1.57 -6.50
C GLN A 49 -4.39 1.18 -7.41
N ARG A 50 -3.15 1.23 -6.90
CA ARG A 50 -1.95 0.84 -7.65
C ARG A 50 -1.95 -0.61 -8.09
N ALA A 51 -2.39 -1.49 -7.20
CA ALA A 51 -2.47 -2.91 -7.49
C ALA A 51 -3.49 -3.16 -8.62
N VAL A 52 -4.64 -2.49 -8.58
CA VAL A 52 -5.64 -2.53 -9.68
C VAL A 52 -5.03 -2.01 -10.99
N GLU A 53 -4.35 -0.87 -10.98
CA GLU A 53 -3.68 -0.30 -12.16
C GLU A 53 -2.62 -1.25 -12.77
N GLN A 54 -2.03 -2.13 -11.96
CA GLN A 54 -1.07 -3.15 -12.39
C GLN A 54 -1.71 -4.49 -12.79
N GLY A 55 -3.05 -4.57 -12.81
CA GLY A 55 -3.78 -5.80 -13.12
C GLY A 55 -3.73 -6.85 -12.01
N SER A 56 -3.50 -6.45 -10.75
CA SER A 56 -3.59 -7.33 -9.60
C SER A 56 -5.04 -7.57 -9.19
N LEU A 57 -5.32 -8.77 -8.71
CA LEU A 57 -6.58 -9.03 -7.98
C LEU A 57 -6.50 -8.39 -6.60
N ILE A 58 -7.65 -7.92 -6.11
CA ILE A 58 -7.81 -7.37 -4.77
C ILE A 58 -8.74 -8.29 -3.98
N GLU A 59 -8.31 -8.68 -2.79
CA GLU A 59 -9.10 -9.48 -1.85
C GLU A 59 -9.23 -8.73 -0.53
N VAL A 60 -10.46 -8.40 -0.14
CA VAL A 60 -10.76 -7.69 1.10
C VAL A 60 -11.33 -8.67 2.10
N ILE A 61 -10.68 -8.82 3.26
CA ILE A 61 -11.05 -9.78 4.30
C ILE A 61 -11.76 -9.04 5.44
N ALA A 62 -12.92 -9.53 5.86
CA ALA A 62 -13.68 -8.87 6.92
C ALA A 62 -12.95 -8.87 8.27
N ASP A 63 -12.37 -10.01 8.66
CA ASP A 63 -11.57 -10.15 9.88
C ASP A 63 -10.61 -11.34 9.73
N ASN A 64 -9.36 -11.16 10.16
CA ASN A 64 -8.35 -12.20 10.24
C ASN A 64 -7.23 -11.75 11.18
N LYS A 65 -7.12 -12.43 12.33
CA LYS A 65 -6.13 -12.10 13.36
C LYS A 65 -4.67 -12.24 12.88
N GLU A 66 -4.35 -13.29 12.15
CA GLU A 66 -2.99 -13.53 11.67
C GLU A 66 -2.53 -12.44 10.69
N LEU A 67 -3.43 -11.98 9.83
CA LEU A 67 -3.16 -10.88 8.90
C LEU A 67 -3.04 -9.54 9.64
N LEU A 68 -3.89 -9.28 10.64
CA LEU A 68 -3.77 -8.10 11.49
C LEU A 68 -2.43 -8.06 12.23
N ASP A 69 -2.03 -9.18 12.83
CA ASP A 69 -0.75 -9.32 13.53
C ASP A 69 0.46 -9.13 12.57
N ALA A 70 0.28 -9.45 11.29
CA ALA A 70 1.25 -9.18 10.22
C ALA A 70 1.23 -7.74 9.67
N GLY A 71 0.30 -6.88 10.12
CA GLY A 71 0.18 -5.49 9.71
C GLY A 71 -1.02 -5.16 8.82
N GLY A 72 -2.03 -6.04 8.72
CA GLY A 72 -3.33 -5.78 8.10
C GLY A 72 -3.36 -5.78 6.57
N ILE A 73 -2.21 -5.92 5.90
CA ILE A 73 -2.06 -5.94 4.44
C ILE A 73 -0.96 -6.93 4.03
N GLY A 74 -1.15 -7.59 2.90
CA GLY A 74 -0.20 -8.54 2.32
C GLY A 74 -0.37 -8.70 0.81
N ALA A 75 0.51 -9.50 0.20
CA ALA A 75 0.44 -9.78 -1.22
C ALA A 75 0.97 -11.18 -1.57
N PHE A 76 0.34 -11.81 -2.56
CA PHE A 76 0.84 -12.99 -3.24
C PHE A 76 1.51 -12.59 -4.56
N LEU A 77 2.84 -12.73 -4.59
CA LEU A 77 3.67 -12.44 -5.76
C LEU A 77 3.62 -13.59 -6.77
N ARG A 78 4.03 -13.32 -8.01
CA ARG A 78 4.01 -14.31 -9.10
C ARG A 78 5.29 -15.16 -9.18
N PHE A 79 6.42 -14.59 -8.75
CA PHE A 79 7.76 -15.15 -8.82
C PHE A 79 8.66 -14.43 -7.83
#